data_AF-A0A177ALN7-F1
#
_entry.id   AF-A0A177ALN7-F1
#
_cell.length_a   1.000
_cell.length_b   1.000
_cell.length_c   1.000
_cell.angle_alpha   90.00
_cell.angle_beta   90.00
_cell.angle_gamma   90.00
#
_symmetry.space_group_name_H-M   'P 1'
#
loop_
_entity.id
_entity.type
_entity.pdbx_description
1 polymer ?
#
loop_
_entity_poly.entity_id
_entity_poly.type
_entity_poly.pdbx_seq_one_letter_code
_entity_poly.pdbx_strand_id
1 'polypeptide(L)'
;MNRFPEYFLRKVQSCLTVAWNFRMPIMQRHSPAQVVSSILYNTLDKSVTEYTYVDFCAGAGGPTPCIERELNQKLAPKKSPSANGDTNESVKFVMTDLHPHIADWKGACSKSKNLTFVSKPVDATNAPADLILGDGKKVFRMFNLAFHHFDDSLGRDILKNTLENSHGFGYLFIQ
;
A
#
# COMPACT_ATOMS: atom_id res chain seq x y z
N MET A 1 -27.74 8.33 -13.69
CA MET A 1 -26.75 7.32 -13.26
C MET A 1 -26.95 7.11 -11.77
N ASN A 2 -27.54 5.98 -11.36
CA ASN A 2 -27.88 5.74 -9.96
C ASN A 2 -26.61 5.47 -9.16
N ARG A 3 -26.31 6.35 -8.19
CA ARG A 3 -25.15 6.21 -7.29
C ARG A 3 -25.40 4.98 -6.40
N PHE A 4 -24.44 4.04 -6.37
CA PHE A 4 -24.53 2.92 -5.44
C PHE A 4 -24.51 3.45 -3.99
N PRO A 5 -25.37 2.97 -3.06
CA PRO A 5 -25.49 3.63 -1.76
C PRO A 5 -24.20 3.50 -0.92
N GLU A 6 -23.72 4.63 -0.40
CA GLU A 6 -22.47 4.75 0.39
C GLU A 6 -22.36 3.74 1.54
N TYR A 7 -23.48 3.43 2.21
CA TYR A 7 -23.50 2.44 3.28
C TYR A 7 -23.04 1.05 2.81
N PHE A 8 -23.49 0.61 1.64
CA PHE A 8 -23.13 -0.69 1.08
C PHE A 8 -21.69 -0.68 0.55
N LEU A 9 -21.23 0.43 -0.06
CA LEU A 9 -19.81 0.57 -0.48
C LEU A 9 -18.88 0.34 0.70
N ARG A 10 -19.15 1.04 1.81
CA ARG A 10 -18.34 0.91 3.03
C ARG A 10 -18.34 -0.52 3.58
N LYS A 11 -19.46 -1.24 3.48
CA LYS A 11 -19.54 -2.65 3.91
C LYS A 11 -18.70 -3.56 3.01
N VAL A 12 -18.80 -3.43 1.69
CA VAL A 12 -17.98 -4.19 0.73
C VAL A 12 -16.49 -3.91 0.94
N GLN A 13 -16.12 -2.64 1.10
CA GLN A 13 -14.74 -2.23 1.38
C GLN A 13 -14.22 -2.78 2.72
N SER A 14 -15.05 -2.76 3.76
CA SER A 14 -14.71 -3.37 5.05
C SER A 14 -14.49 -4.88 4.92
N CYS A 15 -15.33 -5.59 4.14
CA CYS A 15 -15.16 -7.01 3.87
C CYS A 15 -13.84 -7.31 3.15
N LEU A 16 -13.42 -6.48 2.20
CA LEU A 16 -12.13 -6.60 1.53
C LEU A 16 -10.97 -6.41 2.50
N THR A 17 -10.99 -5.36 3.33
CA THR A 17 -9.98 -5.17 4.39
C THR A 17 -9.97 -6.36 5.35
N VAL A 18 -11.13 -6.91 5.72
CA VAL A 18 -11.20 -8.12 6.54
C VAL A 18 -10.58 -9.30 5.82
N ALA A 19 -10.88 -9.57 4.55
CA ALA A 19 -10.31 -10.68 3.80
C ALA A 19 -8.77 -10.62 3.75
N TRP A 20 -8.19 -9.43 3.58
CA TRP A 20 -6.74 -9.21 3.60
C TRP A 20 -6.07 -9.48 4.96
N ASN A 21 -6.81 -9.28 6.05
CA ASN A 21 -6.34 -9.43 7.41
C ASN A 21 -6.72 -10.79 8.02
N PHE A 22 -7.70 -11.46 7.45
CA PHE A 22 -8.24 -12.68 7.97
C PHE A 22 -7.25 -13.82 7.77
N ARG A 23 -7.20 -14.68 8.77
CA ARG A 23 -6.38 -15.87 8.82
C ARG A 23 -7.27 -17.02 9.24
N MET A 24 -7.47 -18.00 8.35
CA MET A 24 -8.10 -19.26 8.72
C MET A 24 -7.17 -20.04 9.66
N PRO A 25 -7.51 -20.24 10.96
CA PRO A 25 -6.56 -20.70 11.99
C PRO A 25 -5.90 -22.05 11.71
N ILE A 26 -6.46 -22.84 10.79
CA ILE A 26 -6.02 -24.20 10.45
C ILE A 26 -5.39 -24.25 9.04
N MET A 27 -5.92 -23.48 8.08
CA MET A 27 -5.49 -23.54 6.67
C MET A 27 -4.46 -22.46 6.31
N GLN A 28 -4.40 -21.35 7.06
CA GLN A 28 -3.52 -20.23 6.76
C GLN A 28 -2.65 -19.89 7.98
N ARG A 29 -1.33 -19.95 7.80
CA ARG A 29 -0.36 -19.54 8.84
C ARG A 29 -0.19 -18.03 8.91
N HIS A 30 -0.40 -17.33 7.79
CA HIS A 30 -0.23 -15.90 7.65
C HIS A 30 -1.44 -15.33 6.89
N SER A 31 -1.83 -14.10 7.21
CA SER A 31 -2.79 -13.38 6.36
C SER A 31 -2.14 -12.98 5.03
N PRO A 32 -2.92 -12.72 3.97
CA PRO A 32 -2.37 -12.22 2.72
C PRO A 32 -1.48 -10.98 2.89
N ALA A 33 -1.86 -10.02 3.75
CA ALA A 33 -1.04 -8.84 4.03
C ALA A 33 0.32 -9.17 4.66
N GLN A 34 0.39 -10.21 5.51
CA GLN A 34 1.65 -10.69 6.10
C GLN A 34 2.55 -11.39 5.09
N VAL A 35 1.95 -12.06 4.10
CA VAL A 35 2.71 -12.65 2.99
C VAL A 35 3.33 -11.54 2.15
N VAL A 36 2.56 -10.50 1.80
CA VAL A 36 3.07 -9.34 1.06
C VAL A 36 4.21 -8.64 1.80
N SER A 37 4.06 -8.36 3.10
CA SER A 37 5.14 -7.71 3.86
C SER A 37 6.41 -8.55 3.91
N SER A 38 6.27 -9.89 3.95
CA SER A 38 7.41 -10.80 3.90
C SER A 38 8.07 -10.82 2.52
N ILE A 39 7.29 -10.77 1.44
CA ILE A 39 7.80 -10.69 0.07
C ILE A 39 8.58 -9.38 -0.12
N LEU A 40 8.01 -8.24 0.29
CA LEU A 40 8.70 -6.93 0.21
C LEU A 40 10.02 -6.96 0.99
N TYR A 41 9.99 -7.41 2.24
CA TYR A 41 11.16 -7.51 3.10
C TYR A 41 12.26 -8.39 2.50
N ASN A 42 11.91 -9.57 1.98
CA ASN A 42 12.89 -10.53 1.46
C ASN A 42 13.40 -10.14 0.06
N THR A 43 12.55 -9.56 -0.79
CA THR A 43 12.90 -9.27 -2.19
C THR A 43 13.73 -7.99 -2.30
N LEU A 44 13.40 -6.98 -1.49
CA LEU A 44 14.13 -5.71 -1.49
C LEU A 44 15.33 -5.72 -0.54
N ASP A 45 15.36 -6.67 0.41
CA ASP A 45 16.44 -6.86 1.40
C ASP A 45 16.87 -5.52 2.01
N LYS A 46 18.14 -5.13 1.90
CA LYS A 46 18.67 -3.88 2.46
C LYS A 46 18.04 -2.63 1.85
N SER A 47 17.58 -2.70 0.60
CA SER A 47 16.96 -1.57 -0.08
C SER A 47 15.51 -1.35 0.31
N VAL A 48 14.91 -2.21 1.13
CA VAL A 48 13.50 -2.07 1.57
C VAL A 48 13.22 -0.72 2.25
N THR A 49 14.22 -0.14 2.92
CA THR A 49 14.13 1.15 3.63
C THR A 49 14.41 2.38 2.75
N GLU A 50 14.92 2.17 1.54
CA GLU A 50 15.20 3.23 0.55
C GLU A 50 13.93 3.76 -0.12
N TYR A 51 12.80 3.08 0.07
CA TYR A 51 11.54 3.38 -0.61
C TYR A 51 10.51 4.06 0.29
N THR A 52 9.71 4.92 -0.34
CA THR A 52 8.34 5.24 0.09
C THR A 52 7.37 4.46 -0.80
N TYR A 53 6.45 3.74 -0.15
CA TYR A 53 5.50 2.86 -0.82
C TYR A 53 4.19 3.61 -1.10
N VAL A 54 3.75 3.63 -2.36
CA VAL A 54 2.57 4.38 -2.79
C VAL A 54 1.53 3.40 -3.33
N ASP A 55 0.43 3.24 -2.61
CA ASP A 55 -0.70 2.42 -3.03
C ASP A 55 -1.62 3.22 -3.96
N PHE A 56 -1.54 2.92 -5.25
CA PHE A 56 -2.41 3.47 -6.27
C PHE A 56 -3.70 2.66 -6.35
N CYS A 57 -4.81 3.36 -6.55
CA CYS A 57 -6.14 2.76 -6.59
C CYS A 57 -6.48 2.07 -5.27
N ALA A 58 -6.13 2.72 -4.16
CA ALA A 58 -6.23 2.15 -2.81
C ALA A 58 -7.68 1.89 -2.36
N GLY A 59 -8.69 2.46 -3.02
CA GLY A 59 -10.08 2.45 -2.57
C GLY A 59 -10.17 2.99 -1.14
N ALA A 60 -10.84 2.28 -0.23
CA ALA A 60 -10.87 2.64 1.19
C ALA A 60 -9.60 2.25 2.00
N GLY A 61 -8.52 1.85 1.33
CA GLY A 61 -7.21 1.56 1.92
C GLY A 61 -6.83 0.08 1.96
N GLY A 62 -7.74 -0.83 1.61
CA GLY A 62 -7.44 -2.25 1.36
C GLY A 62 -6.50 -2.90 2.40
N PRO A 63 -5.41 -3.58 1.97
CA PRO A 63 -4.43 -4.17 2.87
C PRO A 63 -3.35 -3.19 3.36
N THR A 64 -3.25 -2.01 2.76
CA THR A 64 -2.10 -1.11 2.91
C THR A 64 -1.78 -0.75 4.37
N PRO A 65 -2.76 -0.39 5.23
CA PRO A 65 -2.49 -0.17 6.65
C PRO A 65 -1.93 -1.40 7.38
N CYS A 66 -2.27 -2.61 6.95
CA CYS A 66 -1.74 -3.82 7.55
C CYS A 66 -0.34 -4.14 7.01
N ILE A 67 -0.12 -4.03 5.69
CA ILE A 67 1.20 -4.24 5.08
C ILE A 67 2.22 -3.28 5.70
N GLU A 68 1.86 -1.99 5.84
CA GLU A 68 2.69 -0.97 6.50
C GLU A 68 3.10 -1.42 7.90
N ARG A 69 2.12 -1.76 8.74
CA ARG A 69 2.34 -2.17 10.12
C ARG A 69 3.23 -3.41 10.20
N GLU A 70 2.93 -4.44 9.43
CA GLU A 70 3.68 -5.72 9.47
C GLU A 70 5.11 -5.53 8.95
N LEU A 71 5.31 -4.73 7.90
CA LEU A 71 6.64 -4.44 7.37
C LEU A 71 7.48 -3.64 8.37
N ASN A 72 6.91 -2.59 8.95
CA ASN A 72 7.60 -1.79 9.98
C ASN A 72 7.86 -2.57 11.28
N GLN A 73 6.99 -3.52 11.65
CA GLN A 73 7.26 -4.45 12.76
C GLN A 73 8.42 -5.40 12.47
N LYS A 74 8.54 -5.89 11.23
CA LYS A 74 9.70 -6.71 10.81
C LYS A 74 11.02 -5.93 10.81
N LEU A 75 10.96 -4.64 10.48
CA LEU A 75 12.11 -3.73 10.49
C LEU A 75 12.47 -3.25 11.91
N ALA A 76 11.54 -3.30 12.87
CA ALA A 76 11.83 -2.86 14.22
C ALA A 76 12.99 -3.68 14.83
N PRO A 77 13.96 -3.03 15.51
CA PRO A 77 15.10 -3.72 16.09
C PRO A 77 14.62 -4.77 17.10
N LYS A 78 15.06 -6.03 16.91
CA LYS A 78 14.83 -7.11 17.87
C LYS A 78 15.70 -6.88 19.10
N LYS A 79 15.22 -6.07 20.07
CA LYS A 79 15.77 -5.85 21.42
C LYS A 79 17.22 -6.36 21.61
N SER A 80 18.16 -5.75 20.91
CA SER A 80 19.59 -5.98 21.12
C SER A 80 20.21 -4.60 21.23
N PRO A 81 20.76 -4.23 22.40
CA PRO A 81 21.51 -3.00 22.56
C PRO A 81 22.88 -3.21 21.91
N SER A 82 22.94 -3.24 20.59
CA SER A 82 24.21 -3.28 19.87
C SER A 82 24.58 -1.85 19.48
N ALA A 83 25.73 -1.44 19.98
CA ALA A 83 26.22 -0.07 20.09
C ALA A 83 26.69 0.58 18.78
N ASN A 84 26.17 0.17 17.63
CA ASN A 84 26.52 0.76 16.33
C ASN A 84 25.25 1.15 15.57
N GLY A 85 24.75 2.35 15.87
CA GLY A 85 24.33 3.40 14.93
C GLY A 85 23.36 3.17 13.77
N ASP A 86 23.00 1.95 13.36
CA ASP A 86 22.06 1.74 12.27
C ASP A 86 20.64 1.91 12.82
N THR A 87 20.14 3.14 12.73
CA THR A 87 18.72 3.44 12.89
C THR A 87 17.97 2.70 11.79
N ASN A 88 17.46 1.50 12.07
CA ASN A 88 16.61 0.80 11.12
C ASN A 88 15.34 1.64 10.94
N GLU A 89 15.29 2.37 9.84
CA GLU A 89 14.34 3.45 9.64
C GLU A 89 12.99 2.85 9.25
N SER A 90 11.92 3.26 9.95
CA SER A 90 10.57 2.91 9.51
C SER A 90 10.31 3.43 8.10
N VAL A 91 9.63 2.62 7.29
CA VAL A 91 9.23 2.99 5.94
C VAL A 91 7.87 3.65 5.94
N LYS A 92 7.66 4.56 4.99
CA LYS A 92 6.41 5.28 4.83
C LYS A 92 5.54 4.64 3.75
N PHE A 93 4.23 4.70 3.97
CA PHE A 93 3.21 4.31 3.03
C PHE A 93 2.29 5.50 2.75
N VAL A 94 1.88 5.64 1.49
CA VAL A 94 0.96 6.68 1.03
C VAL A 94 -0.15 6.05 0.22
N MET A 95 -1.40 6.29 0.59
CA MET A 95 -2.57 5.85 -0.19
C MET A 95 -3.01 6.95 -1.16
N THR A 96 -3.35 6.55 -2.38
CA THR A 96 -3.92 7.44 -3.38
C THR A 96 -4.94 6.73 -4.27
N ASP A 97 -5.86 7.52 -4.83
CA ASP A 97 -6.95 7.02 -5.65
C ASP A 97 -7.46 8.15 -6.57
N LEU A 98 -8.09 7.77 -7.68
CA LEU A 98 -8.83 8.71 -8.53
C LEU A 98 -10.07 9.26 -7.78
N HIS A 99 -10.60 8.48 -6.84
CA HIS A 99 -11.72 8.85 -5.97
C HIS A 99 -11.34 8.66 -4.48
N PRO A 100 -10.61 9.61 -3.87
CA PRO A 100 -10.10 9.48 -2.51
C PRO A 100 -11.15 9.19 -1.42
N HIS A 101 -10.93 8.13 -0.64
CA HIS A 101 -11.79 7.73 0.50
C HIS A 101 -11.34 8.37 1.83
N ILE A 102 -11.38 9.70 1.89
CA ILE A 102 -10.77 10.50 2.97
C ILE A 102 -11.23 10.10 4.39
N ALA A 103 -12.52 9.77 4.56
CA ALA A 103 -13.06 9.42 5.87
C ALA A 103 -12.43 8.12 6.42
N ASP A 104 -12.32 7.10 5.57
CA ASP A 104 -11.71 5.81 5.92
C ASP A 104 -10.20 5.95 6.15
N TRP A 105 -9.53 6.71 5.27
CA TRP A 105 -8.08 6.92 5.36
C TRP A 105 -7.67 7.71 6.59
N LYS A 106 -8.42 8.72 7.02
CA LYS A 106 -8.17 9.43 8.29
C LYS A 106 -8.18 8.48 9.49
N GLY A 107 -9.11 7.52 9.51
CA GLY A 107 -9.21 6.52 10.57
C GLY A 107 -8.07 5.49 10.55
N ALA A 108 -7.50 5.19 9.38
CA ALA A 108 -6.32 4.34 9.25
C ALA A 108 -5.04 5.08 9.66
N CYS A 109 -4.82 6.29 9.14
CA CYS A 109 -3.64 7.11 9.40
C CYS A 109 -3.52 7.57 10.86
N SER A 110 -4.63 7.72 11.58
CA SER A 110 -4.57 8.05 13.01
C SER A 110 -3.91 6.95 13.87
N LYS A 111 -3.75 5.74 13.33
CA LYS A 111 -3.15 4.58 14.01
C LYS A 111 -1.65 4.41 13.72
N SER A 112 -1.10 5.14 12.75
CA SER A 112 0.31 5.01 12.35
C SER A 112 0.86 6.31 11.78
N LYS A 113 1.97 6.80 12.35
CA LYS A 113 2.71 7.97 11.82
C LYS A 113 3.39 7.70 10.47
N ASN A 114 3.49 6.44 10.07
CA ASN A 114 4.15 6.00 8.85
C ASN A 114 3.17 5.83 7.69
N LEU A 115 1.86 6.03 7.91
CA LEU A 115 0.83 5.92 6.90
C LEU A 115 0.19 7.30 6.67
N THR A 116 0.20 7.76 5.42
CA THR A 116 -0.44 9.02 4.99
C THR A 116 -1.27 8.81 3.73
N PHE A 117 -1.89 9.86 3.21
CA PHE A 117 -2.68 9.79 1.97
C PHE A 117 -2.63 11.11 1.19
N VAL A 118 -2.90 11.01 -0.12
CA VAL A 118 -3.08 12.15 -1.01
C VAL A 118 -4.57 12.47 -1.08
N SER A 119 -4.97 13.66 -0.62
CA SER A 119 -6.40 14.01 -0.51
C SER A 119 -7.06 14.39 -1.85
N LYS A 120 -6.26 14.68 -2.87
CA LYS A 120 -6.72 15.03 -4.21
C LYS A 120 -6.80 13.78 -5.09
N PRO A 121 -7.71 13.73 -6.08
CA PRO A 121 -7.73 12.71 -7.11
C PRO A 121 -6.35 12.53 -7.76
N VAL A 122 -5.93 11.29 -7.94
CA VAL A 122 -4.73 10.93 -8.70
C VAL A 122 -5.08 9.90 -9.75
N ASP A 123 -4.83 10.27 -11.00
CA ASP A 123 -4.93 9.35 -12.13
C ASP A 123 -3.67 8.50 -12.22
N ALA A 124 -3.82 7.18 -12.12
CA ALA A 124 -2.70 6.24 -12.18
C ALA A 124 -2.05 6.16 -13.59
N THR A 125 -2.76 6.57 -14.64
CA THR A 125 -2.21 6.66 -16.02
C THR A 125 -1.35 7.91 -16.21
N ASN A 126 -1.49 8.91 -15.35
CA ASN A 126 -0.80 10.19 -15.43
C ASN A 126 -0.49 10.74 -14.01
N ALA A 127 0.19 9.92 -13.21
CA ALA A 127 0.49 10.28 -11.84
C ALA A 127 1.49 11.45 -11.78
N PRO A 128 1.28 12.45 -10.90
CA PRO A 128 2.20 13.56 -10.74
C PRO A 128 3.63 13.08 -10.43
N ALA A 129 4.63 13.62 -11.12
CA ALA A 129 6.03 13.26 -10.91
C ALA A 129 6.52 13.62 -9.49
N ASP A 130 5.89 14.63 -8.88
CA ASP A 130 6.19 15.14 -7.55
C ASP A 130 5.36 14.50 -6.42
N LEU A 131 4.54 13.49 -6.75
CA LEU A 131 3.60 12.88 -5.79
C LEU A 131 4.29 12.43 -4.49
N ILE A 132 5.55 12.01 -4.58
CA ILE A 132 6.41 11.71 -3.44
C ILE A 132 7.86 12.11 -3.78
N LEU A 133 8.20 13.39 -3.57
CA LEU A 133 9.60 13.85 -3.65
C LEU A 133 10.08 14.50 -2.35
N GLY A 134 9.28 14.43 -1.27
CA GLY A 134 9.50 15.22 -0.06
C GLY A 134 10.57 14.70 0.90
N ASP A 135 10.99 13.44 0.80
CA ASP A 135 11.93 12.83 1.76
C ASP A 135 13.17 12.20 1.14
N GLY A 136 13.42 12.45 -0.14
CA GLY A 136 14.61 11.95 -0.85
C GLY A 136 14.63 10.43 -1.06
N LYS A 137 13.55 9.71 -0.71
CA LYS A 137 13.43 8.27 -0.91
C LYS A 137 12.97 7.93 -2.34
N LYS A 138 13.30 6.72 -2.78
CA LYS A 138 12.81 6.13 -4.03
C LYS A 138 11.30 5.86 -3.94
N VAL A 139 10.60 5.91 -5.06
CA VAL A 139 9.16 5.61 -5.12
C VAL A 139 8.93 4.15 -5.50
N PHE A 140 8.21 3.40 -4.66
CA PHE A 140 7.72 2.06 -4.96
C PHE A 140 6.19 2.10 -5.16
N ARG A 141 5.69 1.83 -6.37
CA ARG A 141 4.24 1.84 -6.65
C ARG A 141 3.59 0.49 -6.39
N MET A 142 2.56 0.48 -5.56
CA MET A 142 1.78 -0.71 -5.22
C MET A 142 0.39 -0.61 -5.82
N PHE A 143 -0.14 -1.76 -6.24
CA PHE A 143 -1.51 -1.90 -6.72
C PHE A 143 -2.13 -3.13 -6.06
N ASN A 144 -2.96 -2.89 -5.05
CA ASN A 144 -3.58 -3.96 -4.26
C ASN A 144 -4.98 -4.30 -4.79
N LEU A 145 -5.13 -5.46 -5.45
CA LEU A 145 -6.39 -5.91 -6.06
C LEU A 145 -7.05 -4.84 -6.95
N ALA A 146 -6.26 -4.07 -7.71
CA ALA A 146 -6.80 -2.99 -8.54
C ALA A 146 -7.06 -3.40 -10.00
N PHE A 147 -6.15 -4.17 -10.61
CA PHE A 147 -6.15 -4.36 -12.07
C PHE A 147 -7.34 -5.13 -12.63
N HIS A 148 -8.05 -5.91 -11.82
CA HIS A 148 -9.26 -6.61 -12.26
C HIS A 148 -10.44 -5.66 -12.56
N HIS A 149 -10.34 -4.38 -12.20
CA HIS A 149 -11.30 -3.35 -12.55
C HIS A 149 -11.01 -2.69 -13.90
N PHE A 150 -9.84 -2.92 -14.49
CA PHE A 150 -9.40 -2.21 -15.69
C PHE A 150 -9.54 -3.09 -16.91
N ASP A 151 -9.90 -2.48 -18.04
CA ASP A 151 -9.70 -3.13 -19.32
C ASP A 151 -8.21 -3.16 -19.68
N ASP A 152 -7.90 -3.92 -20.73
CA ASP A 152 -6.55 -4.08 -21.25
C ASP A 152 -5.87 -2.77 -21.64
N SER A 153 -6.62 -1.78 -22.13
CA SER A 153 -6.05 -0.50 -22.57
C SER A 153 -5.63 0.31 -21.37
N LEU A 154 -6.56 0.50 -20.42
CA LEU A 154 -6.31 1.24 -19.19
C LEU A 154 -5.20 0.59 -18.36
N GLY A 155 -5.21 -0.75 -18.25
CA GLY A 155 -4.14 -1.48 -17.57
C GLY A 155 -2.77 -1.26 -18.19
N ARG A 156 -2.67 -1.21 -19.52
CA ARG A 156 -1.40 -0.92 -20.23
C ARG A 156 -0.92 0.51 -19.96
N ASP A 157 -1.81 1.48 -19.97
CA ASP A 157 -1.45 2.88 -19.71
C ASP A 157 -0.95 3.10 -18.28
N ILE A 158 -1.59 2.45 -17.29
CA ILE A 158 -1.14 2.46 -15.90
C ILE A 158 0.26 1.83 -15.77
N LEU A 159 0.50 0.68 -16.41
CA LEU A 159 1.79 0.01 -16.38
C LEU A 159 2.88 0.85 -17.06
N LYS A 160 2.57 1.45 -18.21
CA LYS A 160 3.50 2.35 -18.90
C LYS A 160 3.91 3.51 -18.00
N ASN A 161 2.94 4.23 -17.41
CA ASN A 161 3.24 5.34 -16.52
C ASN A 161 4.05 4.89 -15.29
N THR A 162 3.73 3.72 -14.74
CA THR A 162 4.45 3.13 -13.61
C THR A 162 5.91 2.84 -13.93
N LEU A 163 6.19 2.23 -15.08
CA LEU A 163 7.54 1.89 -15.51
C LEU A 163 8.38 3.14 -15.80
N GLU A 164 7.76 4.20 -16.32
CA GLU A 164 8.44 5.45 -16.64
C GLU A 164 8.75 6.30 -15.39
N ASN A 165 7.96 6.17 -14.32
CA ASN A 165 7.94 7.15 -13.21
C ASN A 165 8.07 6.52 -11.80
N SER A 166 8.60 5.29 -11.69
CA SER A 166 8.87 4.67 -10.39
C SER A 166 10.19 3.91 -10.36
N HIS A 167 10.71 3.70 -9.15
CA HIS A 167 11.97 2.98 -8.93
C HIS A 167 11.74 1.50 -8.60
N GLY A 168 10.48 1.11 -8.44
CA GLY A 168 10.03 -0.24 -8.13
C GLY A 168 8.51 -0.28 -8.15
N PHE A 169 7.93 -1.45 -8.42
CA PHE A 169 6.49 -1.63 -8.37
C PHE A 169 6.10 -3.05 -7.98
N GLY A 170 4.87 -3.21 -7.48
CA GLY A 170 4.30 -4.50 -7.12
C GLY A 170 2.80 -4.53 -7.39
N TYR A 171 2.36 -5.54 -8.14
CA TYR A 171 0.94 -5.86 -8.30
C TYR A 171 0.58 -7.04 -7.41
N LEU A 172 -0.47 -6.89 -6.61
CA LEU A 172 -0.81 -7.82 -5.54
C LEU A 172 -2.26 -8.27 -5.70
N PHE A 173 -2.47 -9.58 -5.84
CA PHE A 173 -3.79 -10.19 -5.94
C PHE A 173 -3.92 -11.34 -4.92
N ILE A 174 -5.13 -11.55 -4.44
CA ILE A 174 -5.49 -12.72 -3.64
C ILE A 174 -5.98 -13.79 -4.61
N GLN A 175 -5.41 -14.99 -4.54
CA GLN A 175 -5.82 -16.17 -5.31
C GLN A 175 -6.48 -17.20 -4.39
#